data_AF-D1PD25-F1
#
_entry.id   AF-D1PD25-F1
#
_cell.length_a   1.000
_cell.length_b   1.000
_cell.length_c   1.000
_cell.angle_alpha   90.00
_cell.angle_beta   90.00
_cell.angle_gamma   90.00
#
_symmetry.space_group_name_H-M   'P 1'
#
loop_
_entity.id
_entity.type
_entity.pdbx_description
1 polymer ?
#
loop_
_entity_poly.entity_id
_entity_poly.type
_entity_poly.pdbx_seq_one_letter_code
_entity_poly.pdbx_strand_id
1 'polypeptide(L)'
;MDLIKNWFRYNNKTGCRFIIVDAYNSDSTIHYYQKNGFKYLVEDERFEAKYMEIGVGRLPLNTRLMYFDLLGMEDIDDTVYIS
;
A
#
# COMPACT_ATOMS: atom_id res chain seq x y z
N MET A 1 11.05 -0.69 -1.39
CA MET A 1 10.21 -0.44 -2.60
C MET A 1 10.22 1.06 -2.87
N ASP A 2 11.39 1.67 -2.77
CA ASP A 2 11.44 3.07 -2.37
C ASP A 2 11.47 3.98 -3.59
N LEU A 3 11.93 3.48 -4.74
CA LEU A 3 11.82 4.14 -6.04
C LEU A 3 10.39 4.60 -6.35
N ILE A 4 9.41 3.70 -6.25
CA ILE A 4 8.01 4.01 -6.56
C ILE A 4 7.46 5.02 -5.55
N LYS A 5 7.71 4.80 -4.25
CA LYS A 5 7.23 5.69 -3.19
C LYS A 5 7.79 7.11 -3.34
N ASN A 6 9.07 7.23 -3.63
CA ASN A 6 9.73 8.52 -3.88
C ASN A 6 9.22 9.17 -5.15
N TRP A 7 9.01 8.40 -6.21
CA TRP A 7 8.44 8.90 -7.47
C TRP A 7 7.04 9.50 -7.29
N PHE A 8 6.22 8.99 -6.37
CA PHE A 8 4.92 9.58 -6.02
C PHE A 8 5.03 10.94 -5.31
N ARG A 9 6.11 11.17 -4.54
CA ARG A 9 6.35 12.41 -3.78
C ARG A 9 7.17 13.45 -4.54
N TYR A 10 8.00 13.02 -5.50
CA TYR A 10 8.90 13.90 -6.24
C TYR A 10 8.14 15.08 -6.86
N ASN A 11 8.60 16.30 -6.58
CA ASN A 11 8.01 17.54 -7.05
C ASN A 11 6.50 17.67 -6.74
N ASN A 12 6.03 17.06 -5.64
CA ASN A 12 4.62 16.96 -5.27
C ASN A 12 3.73 16.48 -6.43
N LYS A 13 4.25 15.60 -7.29
CA LYS A 13 3.66 15.23 -8.59
C LYS A 13 2.20 14.82 -8.51
N THR A 14 1.81 14.19 -7.40
CA THR A 14 0.46 13.66 -7.23
C THR A 14 -0.33 14.31 -6.09
N GLY A 15 0.35 15.00 -5.15
CA GLY A 15 -0.29 15.45 -3.90
C GLY A 15 -0.90 14.30 -3.08
N CYS A 16 -0.59 13.04 -3.39
CA CYS A 16 -1.21 11.89 -2.75
C CYS A 16 -0.50 11.57 -1.42
N ARG A 17 -1.29 11.38 -0.37
CA ARG A 17 -0.81 10.93 0.94
C ARG A 17 -0.66 9.41 1.03
N PHE A 18 -1.47 8.65 0.30
CA PHE A 18 -1.52 7.21 0.42
C PHE A 18 -1.26 6.53 -0.91
N ILE A 19 -0.52 5.43 -0.88
CA ILE A 19 -0.49 4.44 -1.96
C ILE A 19 -1.38 3.28 -1.52
N ILE A 20 -2.40 2.95 -2.31
CA ILE A 20 -3.25 1.78 -2.08
C ILE A 20 -2.93 0.75 -3.17
N VAL A 21 -2.82 -0.51 -2.77
CA VAL A 21 -2.59 -1.64 -3.66
C VAL A 21 -3.63 -2.72 -3.43
N ASP A 22 -3.98 -3.42 -4.52
CA ASP A 22 -4.75 -4.65 -4.49
C ASP A 22 -3.76 -5.82 -4.55
N ALA A 23 -3.41 -6.37 -3.38
CA ALA A 23 -2.35 -7.37 -3.26
C ALA A 23 -2.92 -8.78 -3.35
N TYR A 24 -2.34 -9.67 -4.16
CA TYR A 24 -2.73 -11.09 -4.15
C TYR A 24 -2.64 -11.67 -2.74
N ASN A 25 -3.69 -12.40 -2.34
CA ASN A 25 -3.81 -12.99 -1.00
C ASN A 25 -3.00 -14.30 -0.91
N SER A 26 -1.71 -14.20 -1.22
CA SER A 26 -0.73 -15.24 -0.98
C SER A 26 0.29 -14.77 0.05
N ASP A 27 0.75 -15.69 0.90
CA ASP A 27 1.67 -15.36 2.00
C ASP A 27 2.91 -14.60 1.53
N SER A 28 3.47 -14.97 0.38
CA SER A 28 4.66 -14.31 -0.18
C SER A 28 4.40 -12.86 -0.58
N THR A 29 3.25 -12.58 -1.21
CA THR A 29 2.87 -11.24 -1.67
C THR A 29 2.57 -10.33 -0.48
N ILE A 30 1.76 -10.82 0.47
CA ILE A 30 1.43 -10.11 1.69
C ILE A 30 2.70 -9.80 2.49
N HIS A 31 3.56 -10.79 2.70
CA HIS A 31 4.82 -10.60 3.41
C HIS A 31 5.71 -9.56 2.73
N TYR A 32 5.78 -9.55 1.40
CA TYR A 32 6.53 -8.56 0.64
C TYR A 32 6.02 -7.13 0.92
N TYR A 33 4.71 -6.91 0.85
CA TYR A 33 4.12 -5.59 1.10
C TYR A 33 4.30 -5.15 2.56
N GLN A 34 4.06 -6.05 3.52
CA GLN A 34 4.27 -5.77 4.95
C GLN A 34 5.73 -5.43 5.27
N LYS A 35 6.69 -6.18 4.69
CA LYS A 35 8.13 -5.88 4.82
C LYS A 35 8.49 -4.49 4.26
N ASN A 36 7.73 -4.01 3.28
CA ASN A 36 7.86 -2.67 2.72
C ASN A 36 6.97 -1.63 3.42
N GLY A 37 6.40 -1.94 4.59
CA GLY A 37 5.66 -0.98 5.42
C GLY A 37 4.20 -0.77 5.02
N PHE A 38 3.66 -1.55 4.10
CA PHE A 38 2.23 -1.52 3.80
C PHE A 38 1.45 -2.22 4.91
N LYS A 39 0.24 -1.71 5.18
CA LYS A 39 -0.70 -2.25 6.17
C LYS A 39 -2.00 -2.62 5.47
N TYR A 40 -2.75 -3.56 6.02
CA TYR A 40 -4.11 -3.81 5.53
C TYR A 40 -4.97 -2.56 5.69
N LEU A 41 -5.76 -2.24 4.66
CA LEU A 41 -6.74 -1.17 4.74
C LEU A 41 -7.89 -1.54 5.71
N VAL A 42 -8.29 -2.81 5.67
CA VAL A 42 -9.21 -3.42 6.63
C VAL A 42 -8.53 -4.64 7.22
N GLU A 43 -8.32 -4.66 8.54
CA GLU A 43 -7.57 -5.74 9.19
C GLU A 43 -8.29 -7.10 9.06
N ASP A 44 -9.59 -7.15 9.35
CA ASP A 44 -10.39 -8.37 9.24
C ASP A 44 -10.94 -8.55 7.81
N GLU A 45 -10.50 -9.62 7.17
CA GLU A 45 -10.91 -10.01 5.82
C GLU A 45 -12.44 -10.19 5.66
N ARG A 46 -13.13 -10.61 6.72
CA ARG A 46 -14.60 -10.79 6.70
C ARG A 46 -15.31 -9.45 6.64
N PHE A 47 -14.79 -8.45 7.34
CA PHE A 47 -15.33 -7.09 7.26
C PHE A 47 -15.01 -6.47 5.91
N GLU A 48 -13.82 -6.72 5.35
CA GLU A 48 -13.46 -6.30 4.00
C GLU A 48 -14.42 -6.89 2.95
N ALA A 49 -14.66 -8.21 2.98
CA ALA A 49 -15.60 -8.89 2.09
C ALA A 49 -17.04 -8.35 2.20
N LYS A 50 -17.45 -7.96 3.42
CA LYS A 50 -18.76 -7.34 3.66
C LYS A 50 -18.82 -5.92 3.10
N TYR A 51 -17.77 -5.12 3.32
CA TYR A 51 -17.68 -3.74 2.82
C TYR A 51 -17.64 -3.68 1.29
N MET A 52 -16.97 -4.65 0.65
CA MET A 52 -16.88 -4.75 -0.81
C MET A 52 -18.08 -5.45 -1.45
N GLU A 53 -19.10 -5.83 -0.67
CA GLU A 53 -20.31 -6.53 -1.14
C GLU A 53 -20.02 -7.87 -1.88
N ILE A 54 -18.84 -8.47 -1.67
CA ILE A 54 -18.42 -9.74 -2.28
C ILE A 54 -19.08 -10.94 -1.55
N GLY A 55 -19.47 -10.73 -0.29
CA GLY A 55 -20.08 -11.72 0.58
C GLY A 55 -19.06 -12.69 1.20
N VAL A 56 -19.26 -13.05 2.48
CA VAL A 56 -18.33 -13.90 3.26
C VAL A 56 -18.19 -15.34 2.74
N GLY A 57 -19.08 -15.78 1.85
CA GLY A 57 -19.02 -17.11 1.24
C GLY A 57 -17.89 -17.28 0.21
N ARG A 58 -17.16 -16.21 -0.12
CA ARG A 58 -16.03 -16.21 -1.07
C ARG A 58 -14.67 -16.02 -0.39
N LEU A 59 -14.60 -16.34 0.89
CA LEU A 59 -13.34 -16.33 1.63
C LEU A 59 -12.51 -17.60 1.35
N PRO A 60 -11.17 -17.52 1.37
CA PRO A 60 -10.39 -16.28 1.49
C PRO A 60 -10.53 -15.41 0.23
N LEU A 61 -10.41 -14.09 0.37
CA LEU A 61 -10.45 -13.17 -0.77
C LEU A 61 -9.26 -13.46 -1.70
N ASN A 62 -9.42 -13.28 -3.01
CA ASN A 62 -8.30 -13.48 -3.95
C ASN A 62 -7.21 -12.41 -3.79
N THR A 63 -7.61 -11.23 -3.34
CA THR A 63 -6.73 -10.09 -3.10
C THR A 63 -7.14 -9.35 -1.83
N ARG A 64 -6.23 -8.59 -1.25
CA ARG A 64 -6.42 -7.78 -0.05
C ARG A 64 -6.00 -6.34 -0.34
N LEU A 65 -6.84 -5.40 0.07
CA LEU A 65 -6.48 -3.98 0.02
C LEU A 65 -5.45 -3.66 1.08
N MET A 66 -4.32 -3.10 0.65
CA MET A 66 -3.26 -2.63 1.53
C MET A 66 -2.90 -1.19 1.19
N TYR A 67 -2.42 -0.43 2.17
CA TYR A 67 -2.00 0.95 2.00
C TYR A 67 -0.62 1.25 2.62
N PHE A 68 0.03 2.28 2.09
CA PHE A 68 1.24 2.88 2.63
C PHE A 68 1.02 4.39 2.80
N ASP A 69 1.27 4.95 3.99
CA ASP A 69 1.22 6.39 4.24
C ASP A 69 2.57 7.04 3.89
N LEU A 70 2.56 7.92 2.89
CA LEU A 70 3.73 8.62 2.39
C LEU A 70 4.20 9.72 3.34
N LEU A 71 3.36 10.18 4.26
CA LEU A 71 3.70 11.27 5.20
C LEU A 71 4.86 10.92 6.13
N GLY A 72 5.00 9.64 6.49
CA GLY A 72 6.03 9.17 7.43
C GLY A 72 7.39 8.88 6.80
N MET A 73 7.57 9.11 5.50
CA MET A 73 8.89 8.96 4.87
C MET A 73 9.70 10.24 5.11
N GLU A 74 10.93 10.09 5.59
CA GLU A 74 11.89 11.20 5.61
C GLU A 74 12.04 11.74 4.20
N ASP A 75 11.95 13.07 4.06
CA ASP A 75 12.16 13.72 2.78
C ASP A 75 13.63 13.49 2.40
N ILE A 76 13.84 12.91 1.21
CA ILE A 76 15.18 12.86 0.64
C ILE A 76 15.48 14.27 0.20
N ASP A 77 16.60 14.82 0.67
CA ASP A 77 17.08 16.12 0.24
C ASP A 77 17.31 16.08 -1.29
N ASP A 78 16.39 16.70 -2.04
CA ASP A 78 16.41 16.78 -3.50
C ASP A 78 17.69 17.47 -4.02
N THR A 79 18.49 18.13 -3.15
CA THR A 79 19.76 18.76 -3.54
C THR A 79 20.91 17.79 -3.78
N VAL A 80 20.83 16.53 -3.33
CA VAL A 80 21.92 15.54 -3.48
C VAL A 80 21.99 14.96 -4.91
N TYR A 81 20.93 15.07 -5.71
CA TYR A 81 20.89 14.56 -7.09
C TYR A 81 21.29 15.58 -8.16
N ILE A 82 21.67 16.81 -7.77
CA ILE A 82 22.06 17.90 -8.69
C ILE A 82 23.57 18.24 -8.58
N SER A 83 24.35 17.49 -7.79
CA SER A 83 25.82 17.67 -7.67
C SER A 83 26.62 16.64 -8.45
#